data_AF-A0AA86AKY0-F1
#
_entry.id   AF-A0AA86AKY0-F1
#
_cell.length_a   1.000
_cell.length_b   1.000
_cell.length_c   1.000
_cell.angle_alpha   90.00
_cell.angle_beta   90.00
_cell.angle_gamma   90.00
#
_symmetry.space_group_name_H-M   'P 1'
#
loop_
_entity.id
_entity.type
_entity.pdbx_description
1 polymer ?
#
loop_
_entity_poly.entity_id
_entity_poly.type
_entity_poly.pdbx_seq_one_letter_code
_entity_poly.pdbx_strand_id
1 'polypeptide(L)'
;MVKKQFIEALNQPSQDAFAFTCKEFDLIICLGTLPSRHDTTLLEDLSASEAKVVYLFTMEDSDLVEKSTFFSRYEVGAEEGVLALLAKSFLLHVKLPETVQNYFEELDEGYISAESNLGEEEIEEIEALYQEANRVLIVLGDDLIRHPQAASIAHLAGLIAKFGKAKLLVVGSTPEMIVSSHNESVLGAVENLKSFDGVVVYQCPVTQADEEQLLIGSAQFQMAAKVQNNDKITVAINQEVYPRTFVRDDSLKGVIALMPCAKADSNYPYHVVKIVKAEQ
;
A
#
# COMPACT_ATOMS: atom_id res chain seq x y z
N MET A 1 10.62 4.01 -7.89
CA MET A 1 10.88 3.29 -9.15
C MET A 1 9.97 3.85 -10.24
N VAL A 2 10.31 3.78 -11.54
CA VAL A 2 9.36 4.20 -12.59
C VAL A 2 8.32 3.08 -12.80
N LYS A 3 7.04 3.42 -12.98
CA LYS A 3 5.93 2.46 -13.17
C LYS A 3 6.22 1.34 -14.17
N LYS A 4 6.82 1.67 -15.31
CA LYS A 4 7.22 0.67 -16.32
C LYS A 4 8.23 -0.36 -15.77
N GLN A 5 9.22 0.09 -15.00
CA GLN A 5 10.20 -0.80 -14.38
C GLN A 5 9.52 -1.70 -13.33
N PHE A 6 8.56 -1.16 -12.56
CA PHE A 6 7.77 -1.95 -11.61
C PHE A 6 6.99 -3.05 -12.34
N ILE A 7 6.33 -2.71 -13.45
CA ILE A 7 5.60 -3.67 -14.28
C ILE A 7 6.55 -4.75 -14.84
N GLU A 8 7.72 -4.36 -15.35
CA GLU A 8 8.74 -5.30 -15.82
C GLU A 8 9.20 -6.27 -14.70
N ALA A 9 9.33 -5.76 -13.47
CA ALA A 9 9.67 -6.54 -12.28
C ALA A 9 8.54 -7.46 -11.78
N LEU A 10 7.29 -7.31 -12.24
CA LEU A 10 6.24 -8.31 -11.98
C LEU A 10 6.53 -9.65 -12.69
N ASN A 11 7.50 -9.66 -13.64
CA ASN A 11 8.03 -10.87 -14.27
C ASN A 11 6.97 -11.78 -14.90
N GLN A 12 6.01 -11.18 -15.61
CA GLN A 12 4.87 -11.90 -16.20
C GLN A 12 5.14 -12.28 -17.66
N PRO A 13 4.88 -13.55 -18.05
CA PRO A 13 5.16 -14.03 -19.39
C PRO A 13 4.15 -13.54 -20.44
N SER A 14 2.92 -13.20 -20.02
CA SER A 14 1.82 -12.80 -20.89
C SER A 14 1.09 -11.59 -20.31
N GLN A 15 0.47 -10.81 -21.20
CA GLN A 15 -0.45 -9.75 -20.83
C GLN A 15 -1.73 -10.29 -20.14
N ASP A 16 -2.06 -11.58 -20.30
CA ASP A 16 -3.26 -12.20 -19.70
C ASP A 16 -3.26 -12.19 -18.17
N ALA A 17 -2.07 -12.08 -17.57
CA ALA A 17 -1.88 -11.93 -16.13
C ALA A 17 -2.35 -10.56 -15.62
N PHE A 18 -2.58 -9.60 -16.51
CA PHE A 18 -3.00 -8.25 -16.16
C PHE A 18 -4.49 -8.03 -16.41
N ALA A 19 -5.05 -7.12 -15.62
CA ALA A 19 -6.38 -6.56 -15.80
C ALA A 19 -6.31 -5.03 -15.74
N PHE A 20 -7.30 -4.38 -16.35
CA PHE A 20 -7.40 -2.92 -16.42
C PHE A 20 -8.75 -2.40 -15.92
N THR A 21 -9.49 -3.26 -15.22
CA THR A 21 -10.77 -2.95 -14.58
C THR A 21 -10.94 -3.87 -13.38
N CYS A 22 -11.74 -3.43 -12.41
CA CYS A 22 -12.15 -4.24 -11.26
C CYS A 22 -13.33 -5.18 -11.57
N LYS A 23 -13.86 -5.17 -12.79
CA LYS A 23 -15.01 -5.98 -13.20
C LYS A 23 -14.64 -7.44 -13.42
N GLU A 24 -15.64 -8.32 -13.29
CA GLU A 24 -15.54 -9.77 -13.55
C GLU A 24 -14.74 -10.56 -12.50
N PHE A 25 -14.35 -9.95 -11.39
CA PHE A 25 -13.70 -10.63 -10.27
C PHE A 25 -14.72 -10.91 -9.15
N ASP A 26 -14.46 -11.96 -8.37
CA ASP A 26 -15.25 -12.28 -7.16
C ASP A 26 -14.48 -11.96 -5.86
N LEU A 27 -13.16 -11.75 -5.96
CA LEU A 27 -12.32 -11.19 -4.90
C LEU A 27 -11.37 -10.14 -5.47
N ILE A 28 -11.27 -9.00 -4.79
CA ILE A 28 -10.29 -7.96 -5.07
C ILE A 28 -9.48 -7.70 -3.80
N ILE A 29 -8.15 -7.81 -3.90
CA ILE A 29 -7.20 -7.45 -2.85
C ILE A 29 -6.52 -6.15 -3.27
N CYS A 30 -6.80 -5.05 -2.57
CA CYS A 30 -6.29 -3.72 -2.87
C CYS A 30 -5.23 -3.32 -1.83
N LEU A 31 -4.02 -3.00 -2.30
CA LEU A 31 -2.86 -2.69 -1.44
C LEU A 31 -2.15 -1.41 -1.89
N GLY A 32 -1.77 -0.56 -0.93
CA GLY A 32 -0.82 0.54 -1.16
C GLY A 32 -1.37 1.70 -2.00
N THR A 33 -2.65 2.02 -1.85
CA THR A 33 -3.27 3.22 -2.43
C THR A 33 -4.36 3.76 -1.53
N LEU A 34 -4.60 5.06 -1.60
CA LEU A 34 -5.71 5.78 -0.96
C LEU A 34 -6.66 6.30 -2.06
N PRO A 35 -7.60 5.49 -2.58
CA PRO A 35 -8.37 5.82 -3.78
C PRO A 35 -9.14 7.14 -3.69
N SER A 36 -9.75 7.47 -2.54
CA SER A 36 -10.47 8.74 -2.35
C SER A 36 -9.61 9.99 -2.60
N ARG A 37 -8.28 9.87 -2.50
CA ARG A 37 -7.34 10.97 -2.77
C ARG A 37 -6.53 10.80 -4.05
N HIS A 38 -6.29 9.57 -4.49
CA HIS A 38 -5.38 9.27 -5.60
C HIS A 38 -6.09 8.99 -6.92
N ASP A 39 -7.23 8.29 -6.87
CA ASP A 39 -7.87 7.76 -8.05
C ASP A 39 -9.35 7.53 -7.76
N THR A 40 -10.16 8.57 -7.98
CA THR A 40 -11.61 8.51 -7.75
C THR A 40 -12.28 7.51 -8.69
N THR A 41 -11.71 7.25 -9.87
CA THR A 41 -12.22 6.21 -10.78
C THR A 41 -11.99 4.82 -10.21
N LEU A 42 -10.83 4.55 -9.63
CA LEU A 42 -10.58 3.30 -8.90
C LEU A 42 -11.53 3.16 -7.71
N LEU A 43 -11.76 4.24 -6.94
CA LEU A 43 -12.71 4.22 -5.83
C LEU A 43 -14.12 3.85 -6.31
N GLU A 44 -14.60 4.47 -7.38
CA GLU A 44 -15.89 4.18 -8.00
C GLU A 44 -15.97 2.72 -8.47
N ASP A 45 -14.94 2.22 -9.16
CA ASP A 45 -14.87 0.84 -9.67
C ASP A 45 -14.89 -0.20 -8.53
N LEU A 46 -14.13 0.05 -7.45
CA LEU A 46 -14.13 -0.81 -6.26
C LEU A 46 -15.48 -0.75 -5.53
N SER A 47 -16.06 0.44 -5.41
CA SER A 47 -17.33 0.67 -4.72
C SER A 47 -18.51 0.01 -5.44
N ALA A 48 -18.51 0.06 -6.76
CA ALA A 48 -19.54 -0.54 -7.62
C ALA A 48 -19.34 -2.05 -7.85
N SER A 49 -18.22 -2.63 -7.40
CA SER A 49 -17.96 -4.06 -7.56
C SER A 49 -18.85 -4.91 -6.64
N GLU A 50 -19.27 -6.05 -7.16
CA GLU A 50 -19.94 -7.12 -6.39
C GLU A 50 -18.93 -8.11 -5.79
N ALA A 51 -17.62 -7.93 -6.06
CA ALA A 51 -16.56 -8.72 -5.47
C ALA A 51 -16.46 -8.49 -3.96
N LYS A 52 -15.99 -9.50 -3.23
CA LYS A 52 -15.46 -9.28 -1.88
C LYS A 52 -14.20 -8.40 -2.01
N VAL A 53 -14.08 -7.38 -1.18
CA VAL A 53 -12.94 -6.45 -1.22
C VAL A 53 -12.12 -6.60 0.07
N VAL A 54 -10.86 -6.99 -0.10
CA VAL A 54 -9.84 -6.95 0.94
C VAL A 54 -9.05 -5.66 0.71
N TYR A 55 -9.13 -4.73 1.65
CA TYR A 55 -8.40 -3.47 1.58
C TYR A 55 -7.29 -3.44 2.63
N LEU A 56 -6.06 -3.34 2.17
CA LEU A 56 -4.88 -3.28 3.03
C LEU A 56 -4.21 -1.93 2.80
N PHE A 57 -4.21 -1.09 3.83
CA PHE A 57 -3.62 0.24 3.74
C PHE A 57 -3.25 0.79 5.11
N THR A 58 -2.26 1.67 5.20
CA THR A 58 -1.77 2.19 6.49
C THR A 58 -2.81 3.03 7.25
N MET A 59 -3.84 3.52 6.55
CA MET A 59 -4.88 4.40 7.09
C MET A 59 -6.27 3.97 6.61
N GLU A 60 -7.31 4.40 7.32
CA GLU A 60 -8.69 4.21 6.84
C GLU A 60 -8.97 5.16 5.68
N ASP A 61 -9.48 4.61 4.58
CA ASP A 61 -10.22 5.37 3.56
C ASP A 61 -11.70 5.14 3.83
N SER A 62 -12.39 6.07 4.50
CA SER A 62 -13.74 5.83 5.01
C SER A 62 -14.72 5.38 3.91
N ASP A 63 -14.57 5.92 2.69
CA ASP A 63 -15.41 5.58 1.54
C ASP A 63 -15.22 4.12 1.09
N LEU A 64 -13.99 3.61 1.13
CA LEU A 64 -13.68 2.24 0.71
C LEU A 64 -13.86 1.22 1.84
N VAL A 65 -13.56 1.61 3.08
CA VAL A 65 -13.69 0.75 4.26
C VAL A 65 -15.14 0.32 4.46
N GLU A 66 -16.11 1.21 4.26
CA GLU A 66 -17.54 0.86 4.37
C GLU A 66 -17.97 -0.23 3.38
N LYS A 67 -17.31 -0.30 2.21
CA LYS A 67 -17.56 -1.33 1.19
C LYS A 67 -16.71 -2.59 1.38
N SER A 68 -15.62 -2.50 2.12
CA SER A 68 -14.64 -3.58 2.22
C SER A 68 -15.19 -4.76 3.02
N THR A 69 -15.02 -5.97 2.50
CA THR A 69 -15.29 -7.21 3.23
C THR A 69 -14.29 -7.38 4.37
N PHE A 70 -13.04 -6.98 4.13
CA PHE A 70 -11.98 -7.01 5.13
C PHE A 70 -11.12 -5.76 4.98
N PHE A 71 -10.79 -5.12 6.09
CA PHE A 71 -9.82 -4.03 6.14
C PHE A 71 -8.84 -4.25 7.27
N SER A 72 -7.54 -4.15 6.97
CA SER A 72 -6.50 -4.11 7.99
C SER A 72 -5.45 -3.05 7.68
N ARG A 73 -4.90 -2.48 8.76
CA ARG A 73 -3.78 -1.55 8.70
C ARG A 73 -2.49 -2.29 8.85
N TYR A 74 -1.59 -2.07 7.91
CA TYR A 74 -0.19 -2.45 8.05
C TYR A 74 0.66 -1.25 8.46
N GLU A 75 1.84 -1.52 9.02
CA GLU A 75 2.83 -0.52 9.42
C GLU A 75 3.47 0.15 8.21
N VAL A 76 3.74 1.45 8.30
CA VAL A 76 4.35 2.19 7.18
C VAL A 76 5.67 1.53 6.76
N GLY A 77 5.86 1.34 5.45
CA GLY A 77 7.06 0.69 4.89
C GLY A 77 7.05 -0.84 4.95
N ALA A 78 5.98 -1.46 5.45
CA ALA A 78 5.89 -2.92 5.57
C ALA A 78 5.27 -3.63 4.37
N GLU A 79 5.10 -2.95 3.24
CA GLU A 79 4.42 -3.50 2.07
C GLU A 79 5.11 -4.74 1.47
N GLU A 80 6.44 -4.81 1.55
CA GLU A 80 7.21 -6.01 1.16
C GLU A 80 6.86 -7.21 2.05
N GLY A 81 6.85 -6.99 3.38
CA GLY A 81 6.52 -8.03 4.37
C GLY A 81 5.08 -8.52 4.23
N VAL A 82 4.13 -7.58 4.06
CA VAL A 82 2.71 -7.90 3.82
C VAL A 82 2.55 -8.80 2.58
N LEU A 83 3.16 -8.43 1.44
CA LEU A 83 3.08 -9.27 0.25
C LEU A 83 3.83 -10.59 0.41
N ALA A 84 4.91 -10.64 1.19
CA ALA A 84 5.64 -11.89 1.44
C ALA A 84 4.78 -12.89 2.21
N LEU A 85 4.09 -12.44 3.26
CA LEU A 85 3.16 -13.25 4.06
C LEU A 85 1.97 -13.72 3.22
N LEU A 86 1.35 -12.83 2.45
CA LEU A 86 0.24 -13.20 1.54
C LEU A 86 0.69 -14.17 0.46
N ALA A 87 1.87 -13.96 -0.15
CA ALA A 87 2.39 -14.85 -1.18
C ALA A 87 2.69 -16.26 -0.63
N LYS A 88 3.26 -16.34 0.57
CA LYS A 88 3.51 -17.61 1.26
C LYS A 88 2.21 -18.37 1.53
N SER A 89 1.22 -17.69 2.12
CA SER A 89 -0.10 -18.26 2.41
C SER A 89 -0.81 -18.73 1.13
N PHE A 90 -0.94 -17.87 0.11
CA PHE A 90 -1.67 -18.21 -1.12
C PHE A 90 -1.03 -19.33 -1.95
N LEU A 91 0.28 -19.53 -1.82
CA LEU A 91 1.05 -20.49 -2.62
C LEU A 91 1.46 -21.74 -1.82
N LEU A 92 1.03 -21.87 -0.56
CA LEU A 92 1.44 -22.94 0.38
C LEU A 92 1.28 -24.36 -0.20
N HIS A 93 0.21 -24.58 -0.98
CA HIS A 93 -0.11 -25.89 -1.57
C HIS A 93 0.19 -25.99 -3.07
N VAL A 94 0.91 -25.01 -3.62
CA VAL A 94 1.30 -24.97 -5.04
C VAL A 94 2.70 -25.56 -5.21
N LYS A 95 2.91 -26.29 -6.31
CA LYS A 95 4.25 -26.76 -6.67
C LYS A 95 5.08 -25.59 -7.19
N LEU A 96 6.04 -25.15 -6.40
CA LEU A 96 6.93 -24.03 -6.68
C LEU A 96 8.34 -24.50 -7.07
N PRO A 97 9.13 -23.68 -7.77
CA PRO A 97 10.58 -23.89 -7.92
C PRO A 97 11.28 -23.91 -6.56
N GLU A 98 12.33 -24.71 -6.41
CA GLU A 98 13.10 -24.87 -5.17
C GLU A 98 13.58 -23.53 -4.59
N THR A 99 14.02 -22.60 -5.44
CA THR A 99 14.47 -21.27 -5.01
C THR A 99 13.37 -20.46 -4.34
N VAL A 100 12.11 -20.60 -4.78
CA VAL A 100 10.96 -19.89 -4.20
C VAL A 100 10.49 -20.60 -2.93
N GLN A 101 10.55 -21.94 -2.90
CA GLN A 101 10.24 -22.72 -1.70
C GLN A 101 11.20 -22.37 -0.56
N ASN A 102 12.51 -22.38 -0.83
CA ASN A 102 13.53 -22.03 0.16
C ASN A 102 13.33 -20.60 0.70
N TYR A 103 13.02 -19.64 -0.18
CA TYR A 103 12.69 -18.27 0.26
C TYR A 103 11.54 -18.25 1.27
N PHE A 104 10.44 -18.95 1.01
CA PHE A 104 9.29 -18.98 1.93
C PHE A 104 9.56 -19.77 3.22
N GLU A 105 10.39 -20.82 3.16
CA GLU A 105 10.83 -21.58 4.34
C GLU A 105 11.75 -20.74 5.26
N GLU A 106 12.52 -19.81 4.69
CA GLU A 106 13.41 -18.90 5.42
C GLU A 106 12.72 -17.63 5.96
N LEU A 107 11.45 -17.37 5.60
CA LEU A 107 10.71 -16.22 6.12
C LEU A 107 10.45 -16.37 7.63
N ASP A 108 10.90 -15.37 8.40
CA ASP A 108 10.51 -15.21 9.80
C ASP A 108 9.11 -14.59 9.88
N GLU A 109 8.08 -15.43 9.78
CA GLU A 109 6.67 -15.00 9.82
C GLU A 109 6.33 -14.27 11.11
N GLY A 110 6.87 -14.71 12.25
CA GLY A 110 6.61 -14.10 13.54
C GLY A 110 7.17 -12.68 13.62
N TYR A 111 8.39 -12.47 13.14
CA TYR A 111 8.99 -11.13 13.05
C TYR A 111 8.22 -10.24 12.07
N ILE A 112 7.97 -10.71 10.84
CA ILE A 112 7.32 -9.88 9.82
C ILE A 112 5.90 -9.51 10.25
N SER A 113 5.14 -10.47 10.79
CA SER A 113 3.78 -10.24 11.28
C SER A 113 3.73 -9.19 12.40
N ALA A 114 4.67 -9.28 13.36
CA ALA A 114 4.76 -8.35 14.47
C ALA A 114 5.12 -6.92 14.01
N GLU A 115 6.07 -6.78 13.09
CA GLU A 115 6.54 -5.47 12.61
C GLU A 115 5.64 -4.86 11.52
N SER A 116 4.98 -5.68 10.71
CA SER A 116 4.05 -5.20 9.67
C SER A 116 2.66 -4.89 10.22
N ASN A 117 2.36 -5.27 11.46
CA ASN A 117 1.02 -5.20 12.05
C ASN A 117 -0.04 -5.96 11.23
N LEU A 118 0.35 -7.07 10.58
CA LEU A 118 -0.57 -7.98 9.92
C LEU A 118 -0.41 -9.36 10.56
N GLY A 119 -1.35 -9.70 11.44
CA GLY A 119 -1.35 -10.92 12.24
C GLY A 119 -1.66 -12.19 11.44
N GLU A 120 -1.40 -13.34 12.05
CA GLU A 120 -1.77 -14.66 11.52
C GLU A 120 -3.28 -14.77 11.30
N GLU A 121 -4.10 -14.24 12.22
CA GLU A 121 -5.57 -14.25 12.10
C GLU A 121 -6.05 -13.47 10.87
N GLU A 122 -5.49 -12.27 10.61
CA GLU A 122 -5.80 -11.50 9.42
C GLU A 122 -5.38 -12.23 8.13
N ILE A 123 -4.22 -12.89 8.14
CA ILE A 123 -3.72 -13.64 6.99
C ILE A 123 -4.62 -14.85 6.71
N GLU A 124 -5.02 -15.61 7.73
CA GLU A 124 -5.94 -16.74 7.60
C GLU A 124 -7.29 -16.32 7.02
N GLU A 125 -7.84 -15.18 7.45
CA GLU A 125 -9.10 -14.66 6.91
C GLU A 125 -8.97 -14.27 5.44
N ILE A 126 -7.88 -13.56 5.08
CA ILE A 126 -7.61 -13.19 3.69
C ILE A 126 -7.35 -14.44 2.84
N GLU A 127 -6.67 -15.45 3.37
CA GLU A 127 -6.44 -16.73 2.70
C GLU A 127 -7.76 -17.46 2.44
N ALA A 128 -8.65 -17.54 3.42
CA ALA A 128 -9.95 -18.17 3.25
C ALA A 128 -10.74 -17.53 2.10
N LEU A 129 -10.75 -16.19 2.04
CA LEU A 129 -11.34 -15.45 0.93
C LEU A 129 -10.68 -15.79 -0.40
N TYR A 130 -9.34 -15.84 -0.43
CA TYR A 130 -8.57 -16.20 -1.61
C TYR A 130 -8.89 -17.62 -2.08
N GLN A 131 -8.96 -18.61 -1.20
CA GLN A 131 -9.23 -20.01 -1.56
C GLN A 131 -10.65 -20.19 -2.10
N GLU A 132 -11.66 -19.52 -1.52
CA GLU A 132 -13.05 -19.56 -2.00
C GLU A 132 -13.26 -18.91 -3.37
N ALA A 133 -12.47 -17.88 -3.69
CA ALA A 133 -12.62 -17.08 -4.91
C ALA A 133 -12.20 -17.85 -6.17
N ASN A 134 -12.89 -17.64 -7.30
CA ASN A 134 -12.51 -18.23 -8.59
C ASN A 134 -11.77 -17.23 -9.48
N ARG A 135 -12.05 -15.93 -9.31
CA ARG A 135 -11.51 -14.84 -10.12
C ARG A 135 -10.99 -13.78 -9.17
N VAL A 136 -9.69 -13.87 -8.90
CA VAL A 136 -9.00 -12.97 -7.97
C VAL A 136 -8.28 -11.86 -8.73
N LEU A 137 -8.41 -10.63 -8.25
CA LEU A 137 -7.62 -9.49 -8.68
C LEU A 137 -6.79 -8.95 -7.52
N ILE A 138 -5.52 -8.68 -7.77
CA ILE A 138 -4.66 -7.90 -6.87
C ILE A 138 -4.44 -6.54 -7.49
N VAL A 139 -4.94 -5.50 -6.83
CA VAL A 139 -4.74 -4.10 -7.19
C VAL A 139 -3.50 -3.58 -6.48
N LEU A 140 -2.49 -3.20 -7.27
CA LEU A 140 -1.20 -2.69 -6.82
C LEU A 140 -1.17 -1.17 -6.96
N GLY A 141 -1.25 -0.50 -5.82
CA GLY A 141 -1.30 0.95 -5.72
C GLY A 141 0.04 1.66 -5.98
N ASP A 142 -0.03 2.99 -6.16
CA ASP A 142 1.16 3.80 -6.46
C ASP A 142 2.19 3.84 -5.31
N ASP A 143 1.79 3.54 -4.08
CA ASP A 143 2.71 3.56 -2.94
C ASP A 143 3.68 2.38 -3.01
N LEU A 144 3.22 1.23 -3.53
CA LEU A 144 4.04 0.05 -3.83
C LEU A 144 5.12 0.34 -4.87
N ILE A 145 4.76 1.11 -5.90
CA ILE A 145 5.64 1.49 -7.01
C ILE A 145 6.74 2.46 -6.53
N ARG A 146 6.38 3.30 -5.56
CA ARG A 146 7.25 4.34 -5.00
C ARG A 146 8.04 3.85 -3.79
N HIS A 147 7.72 2.67 -3.26
CA HIS A 147 8.40 2.05 -2.12
C HIS A 147 9.90 1.81 -2.41
N PRO A 148 10.80 1.94 -1.42
CA PRO A 148 12.22 1.59 -1.58
C PRO A 148 12.44 0.16 -2.11
N GLN A 149 11.63 -0.79 -1.62
CA GLN A 149 11.62 -2.21 -2.00
C GLN A 149 10.64 -2.54 -3.14
N ALA A 150 10.30 -1.57 -4.00
CA ALA A 150 9.33 -1.74 -5.08
C ALA A 150 9.62 -2.94 -6.00
N ALA A 151 10.90 -3.26 -6.25
CA ALA A 151 11.28 -4.42 -7.06
C ALA A 151 10.93 -5.77 -6.38
N SER A 152 11.19 -5.90 -5.07
CA SER A 152 10.83 -7.10 -4.30
C SER A 152 9.32 -7.26 -4.20
N ILE A 153 8.61 -6.17 -3.89
CA ILE A 153 7.14 -6.08 -3.88
C ILE A 153 6.57 -6.56 -5.23
N ALA A 154 7.09 -6.06 -6.34
CA ALA A 154 6.69 -6.49 -7.67
C ALA A 154 6.96 -7.98 -7.89
N HIS A 155 8.15 -8.49 -7.53
CA HIS A 155 8.44 -9.91 -7.66
C HIS A 155 7.46 -10.78 -6.86
N LEU A 156 7.13 -10.41 -5.62
CA LEU A 156 6.19 -11.16 -4.77
C LEU A 156 4.77 -11.18 -5.37
N ALA A 157 4.25 -10.02 -5.79
CA ALA A 157 2.97 -9.95 -6.49
C ALA A 157 2.99 -10.77 -7.79
N GLY A 158 4.11 -10.73 -8.51
CA GLY A 158 4.35 -11.51 -9.72
C GLY A 158 4.32 -13.02 -9.49
N LEU A 159 4.88 -13.50 -8.37
CA LEU A 159 4.82 -14.92 -7.99
C LEU A 159 3.39 -15.37 -7.73
N ILE A 160 2.59 -14.56 -7.03
CA ILE A 160 1.18 -14.86 -6.79
C ILE A 160 0.43 -15.00 -8.12
N ALA A 161 0.64 -14.09 -9.07
CA ALA A 161 -0.01 -14.17 -10.38
C ALA A 161 0.49 -15.34 -11.23
N LYS A 162 1.79 -15.66 -11.16
CA LYS A 162 2.43 -16.69 -11.99
C LYS A 162 2.08 -18.11 -11.54
N PHE A 163 1.99 -18.34 -10.24
CA PHE A 163 1.79 -19.67 -9.66
C PHE A 163 0.40 -19.87 -9.05
N GLY A 164 -0.29 -18.78 -8.70
CA GLY A 164 -1.64 -18.78 -8.17
C GLY A 164 -2.71 -18.54 -9.25
N LYS A 165 -3.85 -18.00 -8.82
CA LYS A 165 -5.03 -17.72 -9.66
C LYS A 165 -5.36 -16.24 -9.78
N ALA A 166 -4.50 -15.36 -9.27
CA ALA A 166 -4.72 -13.92 -9.29
C ALA A 166 -4.28 -13.27 -10.61
N LYS A 167 -5.06 -12.29 -11.05
CA LYS A 167 -4.60 -11.27 -12.00
C LYS A 167 -4.08 -10.05 -11.27
N LEU A 168 -3.32 -9.22 -11.97
CA LEU A 168 -2.72 -7.99 -11.46
C LEU A 168 -3.33 -6.77 -12.14
N LEU A 169 -3.70 -5.76 -11.37
CA LEU A 169 -3.99 -4.41 -11.88
C LEU A 169 -3.01 -3.45 -11.22
N VAL A 170 -2.19 -2.80 -12.02
CA VAL A 170 -1.30 -1.73 -11.53
C VAL A 170 -2.04 -0.41 -11.72
N VAL A 171 -2.26 0.34 -10.64
CA VAL A 171 -3.05 1.59 -10.68
C VAL A 171 -2.45 2.56 -11.70
N GLY A 172 -3.30 3.15 -12.54
CA GLY A 172 -2.90 4.05 -13.62
C GLY A 172 -2.01 3.44 -14.72
N SER A 173 -1.89 2.11 -14.79
CA SER A 173 -1.23 1.45 -15.92
C SER A 173 -2.16 1.36 -17.14
N THR A 174 -1.57 1.36 -18.33
CA THR A 174 -2.28 1.14 -19.58
C THR A 174 -1.73 -0.10 -20.30
N PRO A 175 -2.47 -0.70 -21.25
CA PRO A 175 -2.01 -1.88 -21.99
C PRO A 175 -0.65 -1.70 -22.66
N GLU A 176 -0.33 -0.48 -23.11
CA GLU A 176 0.95 -0.17 -23.77
C GLU A 176 2.15 -0.18 -22.81
N MET A 177 1.90 -0.10 -21.51
CA MET A 177 2.95 -0.18 -20.49
C MET A 177 3.33 -1.62 -20.15
N ILE A 178 2.51 -2.61 -20.54
CA ILE A 178 2.76 -4.01 -20.21
C ILE A 178 3.88 -4.56 -21.10
N VAL A 179 4.94 -5.00 -20.44
CA VAL A 179 6.10 -5.65 -21.07
C VAL A 179 6.15 -7.09 -20.59
N SER A 180 6.09 -8.05 -21.52
CA SER A 180 6.35 -9.45 -21.18
C SER A 180 7.80 -9.64 -20.75
N SER A 181 8.01 -10.29 -19.61
CA SER A 181 9.34 -10.59 -19.07
C SER A 181 9.45 -12.06 -18.67
N HIS A 182 10.65 -12.61 -18.86
CA HIS A 182 10.98 -14.02 -18.60
C HIS A 182 12.32 -14.13 -17.87
N ASN A 183 12.50 -13.34 -16.83
CA ASN A 183 13.75 -13.35 -16.07
C ASN A 183 13.69 -14.44 -15.00
N GLU A 184 14.82 -15.09 -14.72
CA GLU A 184 14.99 -15.83 -13.47
C GLU A 184 15.02 -14.79 -12.34
N SER A 185 13.94 -14.69 -11.56
CA SER A 185 13.86 -13.76 -10.44
C SER A 185 14.64 -14.33 -9.26
N VAL A 186 15.65 -13.58 -8.80
CA VAL A 186 16.31 -13.84 -7.52
C VAL A 186 15.58 -13.01 -6.47
N LEU A 187 14.86 -13.69 -5.55
CA LEU A 187 14.35 -13.04 -4.35
C LEU A 187 15.48 -12.95 -3.34
N GLY A 188 15.70 -11.76 -2.79
CA GLY A 188 16.48 -11.57 -1.57
C GLY A 188 15.58 -11.76 -0.35
N ALA A 189 16.18 -11.95 0.83
CA ALA A 189 15.44 -11.88 2.09
C ALA A 189 14.69 -10.54 2.20
N VAL A 190 13.51 -10.56 2.83
CA VAL A 190 12.75 -9.34 3.15
C VAL A 190 13.67 -8.41 3.94
N GLU A 191 13.75 -7.15 3.52
CA GLU A 191 14.59 -6.19 4.25
C GLU A 191 14.03 -5.95 5.65
N ASN A 192 14.93 -5.65 6.60
CA ASN A 192 14.51 -5.28 7.95
C ASN A 192 13.53 -4.11 7.86
N LEU A 193 12.34 -4.32 8.44
CA LEU A 193 11.29 -3.33 8.44
C LEU A 193 11.78 -2.10 9.19
N LYS A 194 11.71 -0.94 8.53
CA LYS A 194 12.09 0.33 9.15
C LYS A 194 11.01 0.69 10.16
N SER A 195 11.39 0.83 11.42
CA SER A 195 10.51 1.43 12.41
C SER A 195 10.34 2.93 12.13
N PHE A 196 9.09 3.38 12.07
CA PHE A 196 8.75 4.79 11.94
C PHE A 196 8.51 5.40 13.33
N ASP A 197 9.60 5.59 14.08
CA ASP A 197 9.55 6.19 15.42
C ASP A 197 9.16 7.69 15.36
N GLY A 198 7.95 8.02 15.79
CA GLY A 198 7.48 9.39 15.93
C GLY A 198 6.12 9.65 15.27
N VAL A 199 5.99 10.82 14.64
CA VAL A 199 4.80 11.18 13.86
C VAL A 199 5.13 11.15 12.38
N VAL A 200 4.22 10.56 11.60
CA VAL A 200 4.40 10.33 10.17
C VAL A 200 3.42 11.19 9.38
N VAL A 201 3.87 11.71 8.25
CA VAL A 201 2.98 12.34 7.27
C VAL A 201 2.89 11.50 6.01
N TYR A 202 1.69 11.48 5.42
CA TYR A 202 1.41 10.90 4.13
C TYR A 202 1.18 12.01 3.10
N GLN A 203 2.12 12.15 2.16
CA GLN A 203 2.00 13.10 1.07
C GLN A 203 0.95 12.61 0.07
N CYS A 204 -0.06 13.43 -0.17
CA CYS A 204 -1.18 13.10 -1.05
C CYS A 204 -1.55 14.29 -1.96
N PRO A 205 -2.28 14.06 -3.05
CA PRO A 205 -2.81 15.11 -3.91
C PRO A 205 -3.75 16.06 -3.16
N VAL A 206 -3.72 17.31 -3.60
CA VAL A 206 -4.68 18.35 -3.20
C VAL A 206 -6.02 18.07 -3.87
N THR A 207 -7.08 17.89 -3.10
CA THR A 207 -8.44 17.64 -3.61
C THR A 207 -9.32 18.89 -3.55
N GLN A 208 -9.03 19.82 -2.64
CA GLN A 208 -9.75 21.09 -2.49
C GLN A 208 -8.80 22.29 -2.55
N ALA A 209 -9.31 23.43 -3.03
CA ALA A 209 -8.57 24.69 -2.95
C ALA A 209 -8.22 24.97 -1.48
N ASP A 210 -6.98 25.40 -1.22
CA ASP A 210 -6.44 25.73 0.11
C ASP A 210 -5.98 24.57 0.99
N GLU A 211 -6.16 23.30 0.59
CA GLU A 211 -5.64 22.16 1.38
C GLU A 211 -4.11 22.08 1.41
N GLU A 212 -3.42 22.66 0.43
CA GLU A 212 -1.95 22.64 0.35
C GLU A 212 -1.27 23.36 1.53
N GLN A 213 -1.98 24.22 2.26
CA GLN A 213 -1.44 24.86 3.47
C GLN A 213 -1.75 24.09 4.75
N LEU A 214 -2.44 22.95 4.66
CA LEU A 214 -2.90 22.19 5.83
C LEU A 214 -2.01 20.99 6.12
N LEU A 215 -1.99 20.60 7.39
CA LEU A 215 -1.61 19.27 7.84
C LEU A 215 -2.82 18.69 8.58
N ILE A 216 -3.42 17.65 8.01
CA ILE A 216 -4.70 17.12 8.48
C ILE A 216 -4.41 15.84 9.27
N GLY A 217 -4.72 15.82 10.56
CA GLY A 217 -4.40 14.67 11.41
C GLY A 217 -5.47 14.33 12.43
N SER A 218 -5.40 13.12 12.95
CA SER A 218 -6.32 12.61 13.97
C SER A 218 -6.07 13.24 15.35
N ALA A 219 -6.95 12.93 16.31
CA ALA A 219 -6.72 13.22 17.73
C ALA A 219 -5.43 12.58 18.27
N GLN A 220 -5.10 11.35 17.85
CA GLN A 220 -3.87 10.66 18.27
C GLN A 220 -2.62 11.34 17.72
N PHE A 221 -2.66 11.75 16.44
CA PHE A 221 -1.57 12.54 15.84
C PHE A 221 -1.38 13.86 16.59
N GLN A 222 -2.47 14.58 16.90
CA GLN A 222 -2.42 15.84 17.64
C GLN A 222 -1.67 15.68 18.98
N MET A 223 -1.99 14.61 19.72
CA MET A 223 -1.35 14.29 21.00
C MET A 223 0.14 13.95 20.82
N ALA A 224 0.47 13.08 19.86
CA ALA A 224 1.84 12.64 19.59
C ALA A 224 2.74 13.80 19.12
N ALA A 225 2.24 14.65 18.23
CA ALA A 225 2.93 15.83 17.71
C ALA A 225 2.92 17.03 18.68
N LYS A 226 2.18 16.95 19.79
CA LYS A 226 2.02 18.02 20.80
C LYS A 226 1.50 19.35 20.20
N VAL A 227 0.61 19.28 19.22
CA VAL A 227 -0.01 20.43 18.55
C VAL A 227 -1.46 20.63 19.02
N GLN A 228 -2.06 21.78 18.68
CA GLN A 228 -3.48 22.08 18.87
C GLN A 228 -4.13 22.41 17.52
N ASN A 229 -5.44 22.21 17.43
CA ASN A 229 -6.19 22.57 16.22
C ASN A 229 -5.99 24.06 15.87
N ASN A 230 -5.71 24.33 14.60
CA ASN A 230 -5.35 25.64 14.05
C ASN A 230 -3.97 26.20 14.46
N ASP A 231 -3.09 25.38 15.07
CA ASP A 231 -1.70 25.79 15.30
C ASP A 231 -1.00 26.02 13.95
N LYS A 232 -0.31 27.16 13.83
CA LYS A 232 0.67 27.38 12.76
C LYS A 232 1.95 26.62 13.09
N ILE A 233 2.31 25.70 12.21
CA ILE A 233 3.42 24.78 12.39
C ILE A 233 4.34 24.79 11.17
N THR A 234 5.54 24.28 11.37
CA THR A 234 6.47 23.93 10.30
C THR A 234 6.71 22.44 10.36
N VAL A 235 6.44 21.76 9.25
CA VAL A 235 6.73 20.33 9.05
C VAL A 235 8.11 20.26 8.42
N ALA A 236 9.09 19.70 9.14
CA ALA A 236 10.43 19.49 8.62
C ALA A 236 10.58 18.06 8.10
N ILE A 237 10.93 17.93 6.82
CA ILE A 237 11.24 16.66 6.13
C ILE A 237 12.67 16.80 5.58
N ASN A 238 13.60 15.99 6.08
CA ASN A 238 15.02 16.11 5.73
C ASN A 238 15.57 17.53 5.97
N GLN A 239 15.98 18.23 4.91
CA GLN A 239 16.48 19.62 4.96
C GLN A 239 15.41 20.65 4.56
N GLU A 240 14.22 20.21 4.18
CA GLU A 240 13.12 21.05 3.71
C GLU A 240 12.11 21.30 4.83
N VAL A 241 11.50 22.48 4.78
CA VAL A 241 10.55 22.94 5.78
C VAL A 241 9.30 23.47 5.10
N TYR A 242 8.16 22.98 5.56
CA TYR A 242 6.85 23.25 4.97
C TYR A 242 5.99 23.97 6.02
N PRO A 243 5.70 25.27 5.86
CA PRO A 243 4.77 25.97 6.74
C PRO A 243 3.36 25.45 6.50
N ARG A 244 2.68 25.02 7.56
CA ARG A 244 1.32 24.45 7.51
C ARG A 244 0.48 24.93 8.69
N THR A 245 -0.84 24.81 8.57
CA THR A 245 -1.79 24.92 9.68
C THR A 245 -2.28 23.52 10.04
N PHE A 246 -2.13 23.12 11.30
CA PHE A 246 -2.67 21.83 11.75
C PHE A 246 -4.18 21.90 11.84
N VAL A 247 -4.86 20.94 11.20
CA VAL A 247 -6.31 20.77 11.28
C VAL A 247 -6.61 19.36 11.80
N ARG A 248 -7.43 19.30 12.86
CA ARG A 248 -7.90 18.03 13.39
C ARG A 248 -9.05 17.49 12.56
N ASP A 249 -8.95 16.23 12.16
CA ASP A 249 -10.01 15.45 11.54
C ASP A 249 -10.28 14.20 12.39
N ASP A 250 -11.49 14.11 12.94
CA ASP A 250 -11.91 13.01 13.82
C ASP A 250 -12.31 11.73 13.06
N SER A 251 -12.45 11.80 11.73
CA SER A 251 -12.62 10.60 10.90
C SER A 251 -11.31 9.81 10.76
N LEU A 252 -10.17 10.50 10.83
CA LEU A 252 -8.85 9.88 10.79
C LEU A 252 -8.51 9.22 12.13
N LYS A 253 -7.70 8.16 12.06
CA LYS A 253 -7.20 7.41 13.23
C LYS A 253 -5.71 7.17 13.11
N GLY A 254 -5.06 6.92 14.25
CA GLY A 254 -3.63 6.61 14.30
C GLY A 254 -2.74 7.84 14.25
N VAL A 255 -1.43 7.63 14.12
CA VAL A 255 -0.40 8.69 14.22
C VAL A 255 0.15 9.14 12.86
N ILE A 256 -0.65 8.97 11.81
CA ILE A 256 -0.34 9.43 10.46
C ILE A 256 -1.25 10.62 10.12
N ALA A 257 -0.65 11.70 9.60
CA ALA A 257 -1.39 12.87 9.11
C ALA A 257 -1.30 12.98 7.58
N LEU A 258 -2.37 13.43 6.95
CA LEU A 258 -2.38 13.76 5.52
C LEU A 258 -1.69 15.11 5.30
N MET A 259 -0.78 15.13 4.34
CA MET A 259 -0.07 16.33 3.89
C MET A 259 -0.36 16.55 2.40
N PRO A 260 -1.39 17.33 2.06
CA PRO A 260 -1.71 17.64 0.67
C PRO A 260 -0.59 18.44 0.01
N CYS A 261 -0.14 18.03 -1.17
CA CYS A 261 0.96 18.67 -1.92
C CYS A 261 0.60 18.78 -3.41
N ALA A 262 0.81 19.95 -4.03
CA ALA A 262 0.56 20.11 -5.48
C ALA A 262 1.57 19.33 -6.34
N LYS A 263 2.74 19.02 -5.79
CA LYS A 263 3.72 18.09 -6.37
C LYS A 263 3.85 16.90 -5.43
N ALA A 264 3.18 15.81 -5.76
CA ALA A 264 3.54 14.51 -5.20
C ALA A 264 4.93 14.17 -5.75
N ASP A 265 5.91 14.06 -4.87
CA ASP A 265 7.24 13.61 -5.27
C ASP A 265 7.13 12.20 -5.89
N SER A 266 8.00 11.84 -6.82
CA SER A 266 8.08 10.49 -7.37
C SER A 266 8.61 9.44 -6.37
N ASN A 267 8.74 9.83 -5.10
CA ASN A 267 9.29 9.06 -4.00
C ASN A 267 8.16 8.46 -3.15
N TYR A 268 8.52 7.54 -2.26
CA TYR A 268 7.60 6.97 -1.30
C TYR A 268 6.90 8.08 -0.49
N PRO A 269 5.56 8.08 -0.35
CA PRO A 269 4.81 9.25 0.15
C PRO A 269 4.88 9.44 1.66
N TYR A 270 5.45 8.50 2.41
CA TYR A 270 5.53 8.56 3.86
C TYR A 270 6.85 9.14 4.34
N HIS A 271 6.76 10.06 5.30
CA HIS A 271 7.93 10.70 5.91
C HIS A 271 7.75 10.78 7.42
N VAL A 272 8.77 10.33 8.17
CA VAL A 272 8.90 10.71 9.60
C VAL A 272 9.24 12.20 9.64
N VAL A 273 8.46 12.97 10.38
CA VAL A 273 8.61 14.43 10.40
C VAL A 273 8.90 14.96 11.78
N LYS A 274 9.61 16.09 11.80
CA LYS A 274 9.69 16.93 12.99
C LYS A 274 8.70 18.08 12.86
N ILE A 275 7.79 18.18 13.83
CA ILE A 275 6.85 19.29 13.94
C ILE A 275 7.45 20.37 14.83
N VAL A 276 7.53 21.60 14.30
CA VAL A 276 8.00 22.79 15.02
C VAL A 276 6.86 23.80 15.05
N LYS A 277 6.45 24.27 16.24
CA LYS A 277 5.47 25.36 16.34
C LYS A 277 6.13 26.65 15.89
N ALA A 278 5.42 27.45 15.09
CA ALA A 278 5.89 28.80 14.80
C ALA A 278 5.98 29.59 16.11
N GLU A 279 7.12 30.20 16.40
CA GLU A 279 7.21 31.16 17.50
C GLU A 279 6.25 32.33 17.22
N GLN A 280 5.44 32.68 18.21
CA GLN A 280 4.53 33.83 18.15
C GLN A 280 5.29 35.15 18.27
#